data_AF-A0A9R1C5L7-F1
#
_entry.id   AF-A0A9R1C5L7-F1
#
_cell.length_a   1.000
_cell.length_b   1.000
_cell.length_c   1.000
_cell.angle_alpha   90.00
_cell.angle_beta   90.00
_cell.angle_gamma   90.00
#
_symmetry.space_group_name_H-M   'P 1'
#
loop_
_entity.id
_entity.type
_entity.pdbx_description
1 polymer ?
#
loop_
_entity_poly.entity_id
_entity_poly.type
_entity_poly.pdbx_seq_one_letter_code
_entity_poly.pdbx_strand_id
1 'polypeptide(L)'
;MENSSDDDSEISDSEIDEYEGKFHARLVSGDLKFRNGDSYSCPFCTGRKNKDYNMQSLLQHSSGVGAAPNRPAKDKASHRALAKHLKNGVAKPSEPQQPQQIAIEPQQLQQIAIEPQQPQPLPNRHEKFVWPWMGVLVNVPTEWKDGRQVGESGNRLKGELSQFCPLKVIPLWNFRGHTGNAIVEFAKNWNGFRNALAFEKYFEAGGCGRRDWKQNQNQGSKLCGWVARAEDYNFPGLIGDHLRKNADLKTIDDLENEGTRKNNKLVANLANQIEVKNKYLQELELRYNETTVSLEKMMGQREQRLQAYNEEIRKMQQLARRHSEKIIDENQNLRSELESKMSELNARSKELDDLAAKSSHDKSNLEQEKQKNAIKSNHLKLATAEQQRADEDVVKLVRDQKREKVAALNKILELEQQLEAKQTLELEIQQLKGKLEVMKHMPGHEDSVSKDKINELSEELQDKMDELDAMESLNQTLVIKESKSNTEMQEARKELENVCLF
;
A
#
# COMPACT_ATOMS: atom_id res chain seq x y z
N MET A 1 -10.39 21.98 45.77
CA MET A 1 -11.77 22.34 45.39
C MET A 1 -11.66 23.45 44.38
N GLU A 2 -11.91 23.13 43.11
CA GLU A 2 -12.49 24.03 42.11
C GLU A 2 -13.28 23.09 41.20
N ASN A 3 -14.59 23.06 41.44
CA ASN A 3 -15.56 22.32 40.65
C ASN A 3 -15.81 23.12 39.36
N SER A 4 -15.41 22.60 38.20
CA SER A 4 -16.01 23.01 36.92
C SER A 4 -17.04 21.96 36.55
N SER A 5 -18.29 22.34 36.78
CA SER A 5 -19.49 21.72 36.26
C SER A 5 -19.50 21.89 34.75
N ASP A 6 -19.24 20.84 33.98
CA ASP A 6 -19.41 20.85 32.53
C ASP A 6 -20.10 19.56 32.07
N ASP A 7 -21.43 19.68 32.00
CA ASP A 7 -22.28 19.18 30.91
C ASP A 7 -21.98 17.76 30.40
N ASP A 8 -22.61 16.76 31.05
CA ASP A 8 -22.72 15.38 30.56
C ASP A 8 -23.72 15.29 29.39
N SER A 9 -23.57 16.16 28.40
CA SER A 9 -24.20 16.00 27.10
C SER A 9 -23.46 14.87 26.37
N GLU A 10 -24.12 13.73 26.15
CA GLU A 10 -23.57 12.62 25.37
C GLU A 10 -23.22 13.10 23.95
N ILE A 11 -21.94 13.36 23.72
CA ILE A 11 -21.41 13.79 22.42
C ILE A 11 -21.80 12.73 21.38
N SER A 12 -22.51 13.16 20.34
CA SER A 12 -22.89 12.29 19.23
C SER A 12 -21.68 12.02 18.33
N ASP A 13 -21.66 10.86 17.65
CA ASP A 13 -20.61 10.53 16.68
C ASP A 13 -20.54 11.59 15.53
N SER A 14 -21.61 12.37 15.31
CA SER A 14 -21.65 13.49 14.35
C SER A 14 -20.86 14.73 14.78
N GLU A 15 -20.48 14.85 16.05
CA GLU A 15 -19.81 16.04 16.62
C GLU A 15 -18.31 15.80 16.86
N ILE A 16 -17.80 14.61 16.52
CA ILE A 16 -16.40 14.20 16.77
C ILE A 16 -15.39 15.20 16.18
N ASP A 17 -15.64 15.71 14.97
CA ASP A 17 -14.71 16.60 14.28
C ASP A 17 -14.64 17.99 14.94
N GLU A 18 -15.75 18.48 15.48
CA GLU A 18 -15.79 19.76 16.20
C GLU A 18 -15.03 19.67 17.53
N TYR A 19 -15.24 18.59 18.28
CA TYR A 19 -14.55 18.33 19.53
C TYR A 19 -13.06 18.00 19.31
N GLU A 20 -12.69 17.34 18.21
CA GLU A 20 -11.29 17.14 17.81
C GLU A 20 -10.56 18.49 17.70
N GLY A 21 -11.19 19.49 17.08
CA GLY A 21 -10.66 20.85 16.98
C GLY A 21 -10.40 21.50 18.34
N LYS A 22 -11.36 21.38 19.27
CA LYS A 22 -11.24 21.92 20.64
C LYS A 22 -10.08 21.27 21.42
N PHE A 23 -9.95 19.94 21.35
CA PHE A 23 -8.84 19.23 22.01
C PHE A 23 -7.48 19.54 21.36
N HIS A 24 -7.43 19.68 20.03
CA HIS A 24 -6.20 20.04 19.33
C HIS A 24 -5.73 21.46 19.71
N ALA A 25 -6.66 22.43 19.84
CA ALA A 25 -6.33 23.77 20.31
C ALA A 25 -5.71 23.76 21.71
N ARG A 26 -6.27 22.96 22.63
CA ARG A 26 -5.73 22.79 24.00
C ARG A 26 -4.34 22.15 24.03
N LEU A 27 -4.07 21.18 23.15
CA LEU A 27 -2.74 20.59 22.99
C LEU A 27 -1.72 21.60 22.46
N VAL A 28 -2.10 22.42 21.48
CA VAL A 28 -1.24 23.49 20.92
C VAL A 28 -0.98 24.60 21.93
N SER A 29 -1.98 24.98 22.73
CA SER A 29 -1.84 26.01 23.78
C SER A 29 -0.96 25.60 24.97
N GLY A 30 -0.68 24.30 25.12
CA GLY A 30 0.09 23.75 26.23
C GLY A 30 -0.73 23.43 27.49
N ASP A 31 -2.04 23.67 27.47
CA ASP A 31 -2.97 23.32 28.57
C ASP A 31 -3.02 21.83 28.85
N LEU A 32 -2.84 21.00 27.81
CA LEU A 32 -2.79 19.54 27.93
C LEU A 32 -1.37 19.05 27.65
N LYS A 33 -0.68 18.64 28.72
CA LYS A 33 0.70 18.13 28.65
C LYS A 33 0.71 16.62 28.43
N PHE A 34 1.43 16.18 27.42
CA PHE A 34 1.65 14.77 27.11
C PHE A 34 3.13 14.34 27.27
N ARG A 35 4.02 15.28 27.63
CA ARG A 35 5.45 15.05 27.85
C ARG A 35 5.83 15.44 29.29
N ASN A 36 6.43 14.52 30.03
CA ASN A 36 7.00 14.74 31.36
C ASN A 36 8.49 14.34 31.32
N GLY A 37 9.38 15.30 31.06
CA GLY A 37 10.80 15.02 30.88
C GLY A 37 11.07 14.20 29.61
N ASP A 38 11.58 12.98 29.80
CA ASP A 38 11.89 12.03 28.71
C ASP A 38 10.78 11.00 28.46
N SER A 39 9.72 10.96 29.29
CA SER A 39 8.59 10.06 29.09
C SER A 39 7.37 10.77 28.52
N TYR A 40 6.60 10.04 27.70
CA TYR A 40 5.35 10.50 27.10
C TYR A 40 4.17 9.79 27.75
N SER A 41 3.08 10.51 27.98
CA SER A 41 1.88 9.98 28.64
C SER A 41 0.63 10.50 27.93
N CYS A 42 -0.45 9.70 27.94
CA CYS A 42 -1.70 10.12 27.32
C CYS A 42 -2.50 10.96 28.33
N PRO A 43 -2.76 12.26 28.06
CA PRO A 43 -3.47 13.13 29.00
C PRO A 43 -4.96 12.79 29.17
N PHE A 44 -5.50 11.93 28.31
CA PHE A 44 -6.92 11.57 28.28
C PHE A 44 -7.23 10.20 28.94
N CYS A 45 -6.20 9.45 29.34
CA CYS A 45 -6.36 8.13 29.95
C CYS A 45 -6.00 8.18 31.45
N THR A 46 -6.98 7.90 32.33
CA THR A 46 -6.76 7.77 33.78
C THR A 46 -6.59 6.31 34.21
N GLY A 47 -5.62 5.99 35.08
CA GLY A 47 -5.37 4.64 35.62
C GLY A 47 -4.45 3.76 34.75
N ARG A 48 -4.28 2.46 35.08
CA ARG A 48 -3.30 1.44 34.58
C ARG A 48 -2.95 1.44 33.07
N LYS A 49 -3.69 2.17 32.24
CA LYS A 49 -3.48 2.43 30.82
C LYS A 49 -2.53 3.61 30.54
N ASN A 50 -2.22 4.45 31.52
CA ASN A 50 -1.23 5.53 31.38
C ASN A 50 0.17 4.99 31.69
N LYS A 51 0.81 4.35 30.71
CA LYS A 51 2.19 3.87 30.80
C LYS A 51 3.14 4.95 30.26
N ASP A 52 4.39 4.93 30.70
CA ASP A 52 5.46 5.70 30.06
C ASP A 52 5.64 5.20 28.61
N TYR A 53 5.07 5.95 27.67
CA TYR A 53 5.19 5.71 26.24
C TYR A 53 6.49 6.34 25.72
N ASN A 54 7.09 5.72 24.70
CA ASN A 54 7.93 6.45 23.75
C ASN A 54 7.02 7.16 22.70
N MET A 55 7.56 8.15 21.98
CA MET A 55 6.79 8.97 21.03
C MET A 55 5.96 8.13 20.03
N GLN A 56 6.56 7.07 19.47
CA GLN A 56 5.92 6.22 18.47
C GLN A 56 4.80 5.35 19.08
N SER A 57 5.00 4.85 20.30
CA SER A 57 4.01 4.07 21.03
C SER A 57 2.84 4.93 21.51
N LEU A 58 3.08 6.20 21.86
CA LEU A 58 2.00 7.15 22.18
C LEU A 58 1.15 7.43 20.94
N LEU A 59 1.80 7.64 19.78
CA LEU A 59 1.09 7.84 18.51
C LEU A 59 0.25 6.62 18.11
N GLN A 60 0.77 5.41 18.32
CA GLN A 60 0.03 4.18 18.04
C GLN A 60 -1.17 4.02 18.99
N HIS A 61 -0.98 4.33 20.28
CA HIS A 61 -2.05 4.34 21.27
C HIS A 61 -3.16 5.34 20.90
N SER A 62 -2.79 6.60 20.61
CA SER A 62 -3.75 7.65 20.28
C SER A 62 -4.49 7.36 18.97
N SER A 63 -3.78 6.85 17.95
CA SER A 63 -4.40 6.45 16.68
C SER A 63 -5.36 5.26 16.86
N GLY A 64 -4.98 4.27 17.67
CA GLY A 64 -5.81 3.09 17.94
C GLY A 64 -7.09 3.42 18.71
N VAL A 65 -7.02 4.30 19.71
CA VAL A 65 -8.21 4.74 20.46
C VAL A 65 -9.10 5.64 19.59
N GLY A 66 -8.51 6.53 18.77
CA GLY A 66 -9.25 7.41 17.87
C GLY A 66 -9.98 6.71 16.72
N ALA A 67 -9.58 5.48 16.38
CA ALA A 67 -10.18 4.65 15.33
C ALA A 67 -11.10 3.55 15.86
N ALA A 68 -11.17 3.33 17.18
CA ALA A 68 -11.93 2.22 17.75
C ALA A 68 -13.46 2.49 17.65
N PRO A 69 -14.26 1.55 17.11
CA PRO A 69 -15.70 1.75 16.90
C PRO A 69 -16.48 1.81 18.23
N ASN A 70 -16.07 1.00 19.22
CA ASN A 70 -16.76 0.83 20.49
C ASN A 70 -16.29 1.80 21.59
N ARG A 71 -15.81 2.99 21.22
CA ARG A 71 -15.37 4.02 22.17
C ARG A 71 -16.31 5.22 22.17
N PRO A 72 -16.48 5.90 23.33
CA PRO A 72 -17.26 7.13 23.40
C PRO A 72 -16.75 8.17 22.38
N ALA A 73 -17.63 8.97 21.80
CA ALA A 73 -17.26 10.02 20.84
C ALA A 73 -16.21 10.99 21.40
N LYS A 74 -16.29 11.31 22.71
CA LYS A 74 -15.30 12.11 23.45
C LYS A 74 -13.90 11.48 23.48
N ASP A 75 -13.82 10.17 23.67
CA ASP A 75 -12.56 9.41 23.64
C ASP A 75 -11.99 9.41 22.22
N LYS A 76 -12.83 9.20 21.21
CA LYS A 76 -12.44 9.22 19.80
C LYS A 76 -11.86 10.59 19.42
N ALA A 77 -12.59 11.67 19.68
CA ALA A 77 -12.21 13.04 19.36
C ALA A 77 -10.90 13.47 20.04
N SER A 78 -10.76 13.20 21.35
CA SER A 78 -9.56 13.57 22.12
C SER A 78 -8.30 12.81 21.65
N HIS A 79 -8.41 11.51 21.36
CA HIS A 79 -7.27 10.72 20.90
C HIS A 79 -6.92 10.94 19.42
N ARG A 80 -7.90 11.28 18.56
CA ARG A 80 -7.64 11.77 17.20
C ARG A 80 -6.87 13.10 17.22
N ALA A 81 -7.26 14.03 18.07
CA ALA A 81 -6.58 15.31 18.24
C ALA A 81 -5.10 15.12 18.68
N LEU A 82 -4.86 14.20 19.63
CA LEU A 82 -3.50 13.85 20.05
C LEU A 82 -2.69 13.21 18.93
N ALA A 83 -3.26 12.24 18.20
CA ALA A 83 -2.57 11.59 17.08
C ALA A 83 -2.19 12.60 15.99
N LYS A 84 -3.09 13.53 15.68
CA LYS A 84 -2.86 14.62 14.71
C LYS A 84 -1.76 15.56 15.18
N HIS A 85 -1.77 15.95 16.45
CA HIS A 85 -0.74 16.81 17.03
C HIS A 85 0.64 16.13 17.01
N LEU A 86 0.71 14.85 17.38
CA LEU A 86 1.95 14.07 17.33
C LEU A 86 2.46 13.87 15.90
N LYS A 87 1.59 13.61 14.92
CA LYS A 87 1.95 13.54 13.50
C LYS A 87 2.48 14.86 12.96
N ASN A 88 1.85 15.97 13.34
CA ASN A 88 2.25 17.31 12.89
C ASN A 88 3.57 17.78 13.54
N GLY A 89 3.84 17.38 14.78
CA GLY A 89 5.14 17.60 15.45
C GLY A 89 6.28 16.76 14.87
N VAL A 90 5.98 15.61 14.27
CA VAL A 90 6.93 14.79 13.50
C VAL A 90 7.18 15.35 12.09
N ALA A 91 6.27 16.20 11.58
CA ALA A 91 6.26 16.69 10.19
C ALA A 91 6.61 18.18 10.01
N LYS A 92 7.05 18.90 11.05
CA LYS A 92 7.58 20.27 10.90
C LYS A 92 8.98 20.45 11.51
N PRO A 93 9.98 20.83 10.70
CA PRO A 93 11.19 21.45 11.22
C PRO A 93 10.84 22.85 11.73
N SER A 94 11.46 23.24 12.84
CA SER A 94 11.38 24.58 13.41
C SER A 94 11.77 25.65 12.38
N GLU A 95 11.03 26.75 12.30
CA GLU A 95 11.37 27.98 11.55
C GLU A 95 11.22 29.22 12.46
N PRO A 96 11.79 30.40 12.15
CA PRO A 96 12.81 30.75 11.15
C PRO A 96 14.00 31.57 11.72
N GLN A 97 15.21 31.36 11.21
CA GLN A 97 16.25 32.39 11.16
C GLN A 97 16.80 32.51 9.73
N GLN A 98 17.02 33.76 9.35
CA GLN A 98 17.23 34.31 8.01
C GLN A 98 18.49 33.79 7.26
N PRO A 99 18.56 34.01 5.93
CA PRO A 99 19.12 33.08 4.97
C PRO A 99 20.64 33.22 4.84
N GLN A 100 21.33 32.08 4.96
CA GLN A 100 22.65 31.93 4.35
C GLN A 100 22.55 30.88 3.27
N GLN A 101 22.90 31.32 2.06
CA GLN A 101 23.07 30.48 0.88
C GLN A 101 24.00 29.31 1.23
N ILE A 102 23.50 28.08 1.09
CA ILE A 102 24.36 26.91 1.09
C ILE A 102 24.14 26.23 -0.25
N ALA A 103 25.13 26.43 -1.12
CA ALA A 103 25.34 25.59 -2.28
C ALA A 103 25.34 24.12 -1.83
N ILE A 104 24.60 23.29 -2.54
CA ILE A 104 24.57 21.85 -2.30
C ILE A 104 25.93 21.30 -2.71
N GLU A 105 26.86 21.25 -1.75
CA GLU A 105 28.00 20.33 -1.85
C GLU A 105 27.48 18.90 -1.67
N PRO A 106 28.03 17.92 -2.39
CA PRO A 106 27.66 16.52 -2.22
C PRO A 106 27.90 16.14 -0.77
N GLN A 107 26.85 15.65 -0.10
CA GLN A 107 26.97 15.12 1.26
C GLN A 107 28.05 14.05 1.25
N GLN A 108 29.23 14.42 1.75
CA GLN A 108 30.26 13.48 2.13
C GLN A 108 29.59 12.52 3.09
N LEU A 109 29.52 11.25 2.70
CA LEU A 109 29.37 10.14 3.63
C LEU A 109 30.19 10.49 4.86
N GLN A 110 29.53 10.81 5.98
CA GLN A 110 30.21 10.90 7.26
C GLN A 110 30.75 9.49 7.49
N GLN A 111 32.04 9.34 7.20
CA GLN A 111 32.83 8.29 7.77
C GLN A 111 32.51 8.34 9.26
N ILE A 112 31.85 7.30 9.74
CA ILE A 112 32.00 6.90 11.13
C ILE A 112 33.50 6.70 11.26
N ALA A 113 34.19 7.74 11.71
CA ALA A 113 35.53 7.63 12.24
C ALA A 113 35.34 6.76 13.48
N ILE A 114 35.39 5.45 13.26
CA ILE A 114 35.97 4.56 14.24
C ILE A 114 37.36 5.16 14.42
N GLU A 115 37.54 5.99 15.45
CA GLU A 115 38.88 6.32 15.90
C GLU A 115 39.60 4.98 15.97
N PRO A 116 40.65 4.76 15.17
CA PRO A 116 41.43 3.56 15.33
C PRO A 116 41.97 3.69 16.74
N GLN A 117 41.45 2.89 17.67
CA GLN A 117 42.12 2.63 18.93
C GLN A 117 43.55 2.31 18.53
N GLN A 118 44.47 3.24 18.77
CA GLN A 118 45.83 3.12 18.29
C GLN A 118 46.33 1.77 18.80
N PRO A 119 46.59 0.80 17.90
CA PRO A 119 47.27 -0.40 18.31
C PRO A 119 48.62 0.09 18.83
N GLN A 120 48.98 -0.31 20.05
CA GLN A 120 50.32 -0.08 20.59
C GLN A 120 51.35 -0.27 19.48
N PRO A 121 52.36 0.62 19.35
CA PRO A 121 53.26 0.62 18.20
C PRO A 121 53.83 -0.79 17.98
N LEU A 122 53.34 -1.43 16.91
CA LEU A 122 53.82 -2.74 16.49
C LEU A 122 55.29 -2.56 16.09
N PRO A 123 56.23 -3.33 16.67
CA PRO A 123 57.63 -3.21 16.30
C PRO A 123 57.81 -3.48 14.80
N ASN A 124 58.52 -2.58 14.11
CA ASN A 124 58.85 -2.58 12.68
C ASN A 124 57.68 -2.86 11.71
N ARG A 125 56.89 -1.84 11.38
CA ARG A 125 55.87 -1.89 10.29
C ARG A 125 56.44 -2.28 8.91
N HIS A 126 57.73 -2.02 8.68
CA HIS A 126 58.44 -2.41 7.46
C HIS A 126 58.88 -3.87 7.43
N GLU A 127 58.70 -4.60 8.54
CA GLU A 127 59.09 -6.00 8.59
C GLU A 127 58.15 -6.87 7.77
N LYS A 128 58.74 -7.77 6.98
CA LYS A 128 58.00 -8.70 6.14
C LYS A 128 57.75 -10.00 6.88
N PHE A 129 56.48 -10.29 7.05
CA PHE A 129 55.98 -11.54 7.60
C PHE A 129 55.57 -12.48 6.48
N VAL A 130 55.60 -13.77 6.76
CA VAL A 130 54.96 -14.75 5.89
C VAL A 130 53.44 -14.63 6.05
N TRP A 131 52.73 -14.50 4.93
CA TRP A 131 51.28 -14.41 4.82
C TRP A 131 50.75 -15.56 3.94
N PRO A 132 49.87 -16.45 4.43
CA PRO A 132 49.23 -16.48 5.75
C PRO A 132 50.21 -16.55 6.92
N TRP A 133 49.82 -16.05 8.10
CA TRP A 133 50.68 -16.08 9.28
C TRP A 133 51.10 -17.52 9.61
N MET A 134 52.41 -17.74 9.62
CA MET A 134 53.01 -19.04 9.89
C MET A 134 54.06 -18.92 10.99
N GLY A 135 54.11 -19.92 11.88
CA GLY A 135 55.17 -20.13 12.84
C GLY A 135 56.11 -21.24 12.36
N VAL A 136 57.39 -21.11 12.68
CA VAL A 136 58.37 -22.19 12.52
C VAL A 136 58.53 -22.86 13.87
N LEU A 137 58.51 -24.19 13.88
CA LEU A 137 58.76 -25.03 15.04
C LEU A 137 59.93 -25.97 14.72
N VAL A 138 60.97 -25.96 15.54
CA VAL A 138 62.18 -26.78 15.35
C VAL A 138 62.50 -27.57 16.60
N ASN A 139 63.31 -28.62 16.45
CA ASN A 139 63.61 -29.60 17.50
C ASN A 139 62.37 -30.36 17.98
N VAL A 140 61.43 -30.63 17.07
CA VAL A 140 60.31 -31.54 17.33
C VAL A 140 60.88 -32.94 17.61
N PRO A 141 60.52 -33.58 18.74
CA PRO A 141 61.02 -34.90 19.10
C PRO A 141 60.80 -35.93 17.98
N THR A 142 61.85 -36.69 17.69
CA THR A 142 61.83 -37.74 16.68
C THR A 142 62.55 -38.98 17.18
N GLU A 143 62.11 -40.14 16.71
CA GLU A 143 62.66 -41.44 17.04
C GLU A 143 63.10 -42.15 15.76
N TRP A 144 64.19 -42.91 15.82
CA TRP A 144 64.62 -43.75 14.71
C TRP A 144 63.93 -45.12 14.81
N LYS A 145 63.05 -45.43 13.86
CA LYS A 145 62.32 -46.71 13.78
C LYS A 145 62.32 -47.23 12.35
N ASP A 146 62.65 -48.51 12.18
CA ASP A 146 62.60 -49.22 10.89
C ASP A 146 63.34 -48.51 9.74
N GLY A 147 64.51 -47.93 10.05
CA GLY A 147 65.34 -47.23 9.07
C GLY A 147 64.83 -45.86 8.63
N ARG A 148 63.82 -45.31 9.31
CA ARG A 148 63.30 -43.95 9.09
C ARG A 148 63.16 -43.18 10.40
N GLN A 149 63.23 -41.87 10.29
CA GLN A 149 62.91 -40.96 11.39
C GLN A 149 61.40 -40.79 11.48
N VAL A 150 60.80 -41.13 12.61
CA VAL A 150 59.38 -40.92 12.90
C VAL A 150 59.23 -39.84 13.96
N GLY A 151 58.14 -39.07 13.89
CA GLY A 151 57.87 -38.00 14.83
C GLY A 151 56.38 -37.88 15.10
N GLU A 152 56.03 -36.97 15.99
CA GLU A 152 54.62 -36.74 16.30
C GLU A 152 53.83 -36.25 15.10
N SER A 153 52.55 -36.63 15.05
CA SER A 153 51.66 -36.16 14.00
C SER A 153 51.35 -34.67 14.18
N GLY A 154 51.09 -33.97 13.08
CA GLY A 154 50.68 -32.56 13.12
C GLY A 154 49.45 -32.32 14.01
N ASN A 155 48.51 -33.27 14.07
CA ASN A 155 47.33 -33.15 14.93
C ASN A 155 47.68 -33.21 16.42
N ARG A 156 48.66 -34.02 16.80
CA ARG A 156 49.14 -34.09 18.18
C ARG A 156 49.84 -32.79 18.59
N LEU A 157 50.77 -32.31 17.76
CA LEU A 157 51.45 -31.02 17.96
C LEU A 157 50.46 -29.84 18.01
N LYS A 158 49.41 -29.88 17.18
CA LYS A 158 48.33 -28.89 17.21
C LYS A 158 47.59 -28.89 18.56
N GLY A 159 47.37 -30.06 19.14
CA GLY A 159 46.75 -30.20 20.47
C GLY A 159 47.61 -29.59 21.57
N GLU A 160 48.93 -29.83 21.54
CA GLU A 160 49.89 -29.25 22.49
C GLU A 160 49.99 -27.73 22.39
N LEU A 161 49.86 -27.20 21.16
CA LEU A 161 49.90 -25.76 20.88
C LEU A 161 48.52 -25.09 20.91
N SER A 162 47.48 -25.77 21.43
CA SER A 162 46.08 -25.32 21.35
C SER A 162 45.82 -23.94 21.96
N GLN A 163 46.60 -23.54 22.97
CA GLN A 163 46.53 -22.22 23.60
C GLN A 163 46.81 -21.05 22.62
N PHE A 164 47.50 -21.31 21.51
CA PHE A 164 47.74 -20.33 20.46
C PHE A 164 46.73 -20.41 19.31
N CYS A 165 45.72 -21.26 19.43
CA CYS A 165 44.71 -21.52 18.40
C CYS A 165 45.29 -21.70 16.98
N PRO A 166 46.29 -22.59 16.76
CA PRO A 166 46.79 -22.89 15.44
C PRO A 166 45.70 -23.56 14.59
N LEU A 167 45.61 -23.20 13.31
CA LEU A 167 44.72 -23.88 12.37
C LEU A 167 45.24 -25.27 12.02
N LYS A 168 46.56 -25.37 11.80
CA LYS A 168 47.23 -26.59 11.37
C LYS A 168 48.68 -26.58 11.83
N VAL A 169 49.21 -27.75 12.16
CA VAL A 169 50.65 -27.96 12.31
C VAL A 169 51.09 -28.98 11.27
N ILE A 170 52.09 -28.63 10.48
CA ILE A 170 52.57 -29.39 9.32
C ILE A 170 54.00 -29.82 9.59
N PRO A 171 54.23 -31.06 10.04
CA PRO A 171 55.58 -31.57 10.15
C PRO A 171 56.22 -31.72 8.76
N LEU A 172 57.50 -31.37 8.66
CA LEU A 172 58.26 -31.40 7.42
C LEU A 172 58.99 -32.73 7.29
N TRP A 173 58.88 -33.35 6.12
CA TRP A 173 59.39 -34.69 5.83
C TRP A 173 60.42 -34.67 4.70
N ASN A 174 61.38 -35.59 4.76
CA ASN A 174 62.31 -35.89 3.67
C ASN A 174 62.35 -37.40 3.41
N PHE A 175 63.20 -37.84 2.47
CA PHE A 175 63.33 -39.25 2.12
C PHE A 175 63.75 -40.15 3.29
N ARG A 176 64.37 -39.59 4.34
CA ARG A 176 64.78 -40.28 5.58
C ARG A 176 63.71 -40.26 6.67
N GLY A 177 62.62 -39.52 6.49
CA GLY A 177 61.52 -39.42 7.45
C GLY A 177 61.27 -38.00 7.97
N HIS A 178 60.75 -37.90 9.18
CA HIS A 178 60.39 -36.66 9.86
C HIS A 178 61.64 -35.83 10.16
N THR A 179 61.67 -34.55 9.77
CA THR A 179 62.91 -33.74 9.85
C THR A 179 63.17 -33.07 11.19
N GLY A 180 62.23 -33.19 12.14
CA GLY A 180 62.27 -32.48 13.41
C GLY A 180 61.82 -31.02 13.31
N ASN A 181 61.35 -30.61 12.14
CA ASN A 181 60.80 -29.28 11.88
C ASN A 181 59.32 -29.38 11.54
N ALA A 182 58.53 -28.39 11.96
CA ALA A 182 57.13 -28.25 11.60
C ALA A 182 56.76 -26.79 11.35
N ILE A 183 55.74 -26.57 10.53
CA ILE A 183 55.16 -25.25 10.26
C ILE A 183 53.80 -25.16 10.95
N VAL A 184 53.60 -24.10 11.72
CA VAL A 184 52.35 -23.81 12.43
C VAL A 184 51.57 -22.78 11.62
N GLU A 185 50.42 -23.13 11.06
CA GLU A 185 49.57 -22.19 10.32
C GLU A 185 48.55 -21.54 11.26
N PHE A 186 48.39 -20.22 11.17
CA PHE A 186 47.36 -19.46 11.89
C PHE A 186 46.30 -18.88 10.94
N ALA A 187 45.22 -18.33 11.50
CA ALA A 187 44.12 -17.79 10.73
C ALA A 187 44.54 -16.61 9.82
N LYS A 188 43.98 -16.52 8.62
CA LYS A 188 44.26 -15.44 7.64
C LYS A 188 43.56 -14.11 8.00
N ASN A 189 43.74 -13.64 9.23
CA ASN A 189 43.14 -12.40 9.74
C ASN A 189 44.00 -11.81 10.88
N TRP A 190 43.62 -10.64 11.39
CA TRP A 190 44.33 -9.98 12.48
C TRP A 190 44.30 -10.75 13.80
N ASN A 191 43.30 -11.63 14.01
CA ASN A 191 43.30 -12.52 15.18
C ASN A 191 44.38 -13.60 15.05
N GLY A 192 44.55 -14.18 13.86
CA GLY A 192 45.65 -15.10 13.57
C GLY A 192 47.02 -14.46 13.72
N PHE A 193 47.15 -13.16 13.42
CA PHE A 193 48.39 -12.41 13.69
C PHE A 193 48.70 -12.33 15.18
N ARG A 194 47.69 -11.95 15.99
CA ARG A 194 47.82 -11.88 17.46
C ARG A 194 48.20 -13.25 18.05
N ASN A 195 47.58 -14.31 17.56
CA ASN A 195 47.87 -15.68 17.95
C ASN A 195 49.31 -16.09 17.61
N ALA A 196 49.77 -15.77 16.40
CA ALA A 196 51.14 -16.04 15.96
C ALA A 196 52.18 -15.30 16.83
N LEU A 197 51.93 -14.03 17.15
CA LEU A 197 52.80 -13.26 18.05
C LEU A 197 52.80 -13.80 19.48
N ALA A 198 51.65 -14.29 19.98
CA ALA A 198 51.59 -14.93 21.29
C ALA A 198 52.42 -16.23 21.32
N PHE A 199 52.39 -17.01 20.24
CA PHE A 199 53.24 -18.19 20.05
C PHE A 199 54.74 -17.82 20.11
N GLU A 200 55.19 -16.81 19.36
CA GLU A 200 56.59 -16.37 19.39
C GLU A 200 57.02 -15.88 20.78
N LYS A 201 56.21 -15.03 21.42
CA LYS A 201 56.48 -14.53 22.77
C LYS A 201 56.62 -15.63 23.81
N TYR A 202 55.81 -16.69 23.70
CA TYR A 202 55.90 -17.83 24.61
C TYR A 202 57.25 -18.55 24.51
N PHE A 203 57.70 -18.83 23.28
CA PHE A 203 58.98 -19.50 23.08
C PHE A 203 60.16 -18.59 23.43
N GLU A 204 60.08 -17.29 23.12
CA GLU A 204 61.08 -16.31 23.53
C GLU A 204 61.21 -16.21 25.06
N ALA A 205 60.09 -16.14 25.78
CA ALA A 205 60.09 -16.11 27.26
C ALA A 205 60.70 -17.39 27.87
N GLY A 206 60.57 -18.53 27.17
CA GLY A 206 61.17 -19.80 27.55
C GLY A 206 62.64 -19.98 27.17
N GLY A 207 63.31 -18.96 26.61
CA GLY A 207 64.68 -19.06 26.08
C GLY A 207 64.80 -20.01 24.88
N CYS A 208 63.73 -20.13 24.12
CA CYS A 208 63.58 -21.03 22.97
C CYS A 208 63.10 -20.27 21.73
N GLY A 209 63.35 -18.96 21.69
CA GLY A 209 63.09 -18.15 20.52
C GLY A 209 64.12 -18.40 19.43
N ARG A 210 63.92 -17.73 18.30
CA ARG A 210 64.82 -17.84 17.15
C ARG A 210 66.28 -17.51 17.47
N ARG A 211 66.50 -16.45 18.25
CA ARG A 211 67.84 -15.98 18.64
C ARG A 211 68.55 -17.02 19.49
N ASP A 212 67.83 -17.57 20.47
CA ASP A 212 68.35 -18.62 21.37
C ASP A 212 68.70 -19.89 20.59
N TRP A 213 67.85 -20.28 19.63
CA TRP A 213 68.10 -21.42 18.77
C TRP A 213 69.34 -21.22 17.89
N LYS A 214 69.55 -20.03 17.30
CA LYS A 214 70.74 -19.73 16.50
C LYS A 214 72.02 -19.75 17.34
N GLN A 215 71.97 -19.32 18.60
CA GLN A 215 73.14 -19.28 19.49
C GLN A 215 73.48 -20.65 20.09
N ASN A 216 72.48 -21.51 20.32
CA ASN A 216 72.63 -22.79 21.01
C ASN A 216 72.52 -24.01 20.07
N GLN A 217 72.90 -23.87 18.79
CA GLN A 217 72.77 -24.94 17.78
C GLN A 217 73.44 -26.28 18.16
N ASN A 218 74.33 -26.29 19.16
CA ASN A 218 75.09 -27.47 19.58
C ASN A 218 74.69 -28.06 20.96
N GLN A 219 73.65 -27.58 21.64
CA GLN A 219 73.38 -27.97 23.05
C GLN A 219 71.91 -28.26 23.46
N GLY A 220 70.90 -28.26 22.59
CA GLY A 220 69.50 -28.38 23.04
C GLY A 220 68.59 -29.34 22.27
N SER A 221 67.98 -30.29 22.97
CA SER A 221 66.81 -31.08 22.54
C SER A 221 65.46 -30.35 22.77
N LYS A 222 65.50 -29.11 23.24
CA LYS A 222 64.31 -28.34 23.61
C LYS A 222 63.63 -27.77 22.36
N LEU A 223 62.30 -27.89 22.34
CA LEU A 223 61.42 -27.38 21.29
C LEU A 223 61.53 -25.86 21.21
N CYS A 224 61.79 -25.32 20.01
CA CYS A 224 61.91 -23.89 19.77
C CYS A 224 60.92 -23.42 18.71
N GLY A 225 60.42 -22.19 18.85
CA GLY A 225 59.40 -21.65 17.97
C GLY A 225 59.46 -20.13 17.80
N TRP A 226 59.11 -19.64 16.61
CA TRP A 226 59.02 -18.21 16.29
C TRP A 226 58.09 -17.96 15.11
N VAL A 227 57.68 -16.70 14.88
CA VAL A 227 56.89 -16.34 13.69
C VAL A 227 57.80 -16.26 12.48
N ALA A 228 57.37 -16.87 11.38
CA ALA A 228 58.11 -16.89 10.12
C ALA A 228 58.19 -15.49 9.50
N ARG A 229 59.41 -15.03 9.23
CA ARG A 229 59.72 -13.71 8.67
C ARG A 229 60.55 -13.87 7.39
N ALA A 230 60.95 -12.75 6.78
CA ALA A 230 61.72 -12.74 5.54
C ALA A 230 62.94 -13.67 5.54
N GLU A 231 63.69 -13.73 6.65
CA GLU A 231 64.84 -14.63 6.74
C GLU A 231 64.46 -16.11 6.66
N ASP A 232 63.33 -16.53 7.24
CA ASP A 232 62.88 -17.93 7.21
C ASP A 232 62.33 -18.30 5.83
N TYR A 233 61.59 -17.37 5.21
CA TYR A 233 61.10 -17.49 3.85
C TYR A 233 62.23 -17.64 2.83
N ASN A 234 63.34 -16.91 3.03
CA ASN A 234 64.53 -16.96 2.16
C ASN A 234 65.53 -18.04 2.60
N PHE A 235 65.29 -18.74 3.71
CA PHE A 235 66.22 -19.74 4.23
C PHE A 235 66.32 -20.94 3.26
N PRO A 236 67.53 -21.46 2.97
CA PRO A 236 67.68 -22.65 2.15
C PRO A 236 67.24 -23.90 2.93
N GLY A 237 66.53 -24.80 2.26
CA GLY A 237 66.04 -26.05 2.84
C GLY A 237 64.54 -26.07 3.08
N LEU A 238 64.06 -27.17 3.69
CA LEU A 238 62.65 -27.55 3.69
C LEU A 238 61.71 -26.51 4.31
N ILE A 239 62.19 -25.73 5.30
CA ILE A 239 61.40 -24.67 5.93
C ILE A 239 61.13 -23.57 4.89
N GLY A 240 62.17 -22.97 4.31
CA GLY A 240 62.00 -21.91 3.31
C GLY A 240 61.31 -22.41 2.04
N ASP A 241 61.58 -23.64 1.59
CA ASP A 241 60.88 -24.26 0.46
C ASP A 241 59.37 -24.38 0.72
N HIS A 242 58.98 -24.80 1.92
CA HIS A 242 57.58 -24.88 2.30
C HIS A 242 56.92 -23.50 2.36
N LEU A 243 57.59 -22.52 2.95
CA LEU A 243 57.06 -21.15 3.08
C LEU A 243 56.87 -20.50 1.69
N ARG A 244 57.86 -20.62 0.79
CA ARG A 244 57.76 -20.10 -0.59
C ARG A 244 56.65 -20.75 -1.41
N LYS A 245 56.38 -22.04 -1.17
CA LYS A 245 55.34 -22.77 -1.91
C LYS A 245 53.93 -22.44 -1.43
N ASN A 246 53.75 -22.05 -0.16
CA ASN A 246 52.43 -21.94 0.46
C ASN A 246 52.07 -20.53 0.97
N ALA A 247 52.95 -19.56 0.84
CA ALA A 247 52.75 -18.21 1.35
C ALA A 247 53.56 -17.14 0.59
N ASP A 248 53.20 -15.87 0.83
CA ASP A 248 53.87 -14.68 0.30
C ASP A 248 54.53 -13.88 1.44
N LEU A 249 55.54 -13.08 1.13
CA LEU A 249 56.06 -12.09 2.09
C LEU A 249 55.27 -10.78 1.98
N LYS A 250 54.61 -10.37 3.07
CA LYS A 250 53.86 -9.11 3.15
C LYS A 250 54.24 -8.31 4.39
N THR A 251 54.19 -6.99 4.29
CA THR A 251 54.25 -6.10 5.45
C THR A 251 52.87 -5.92 6.07
N ILE A 252 52.83 -5.40 7.30
CA ILE A 252 51.57 -5.04 7.96
C ILE A 252 50.83 -3.95 7.14
N ASP A 253 51.58 -2.97 6.62
CA ASP A 253 51.03 -1.88 5.82
C ASP A 253 50.44 -2.40 4.49
N ASP A 254 51.07 -3.39 3.83
CA ASP A 254 50.52 -4.00 2.61
C ASP A 254 49.14 -4.63 2.85
N LEU A 255 48.99 -5.32 3.98
CA LEU A 255 47.75 -6.00 4.36
C LEU A 255 46.65 -5.01 4.76
N GLU A 256 46.99 -3.96 5.53
CA GLU A 256 46.06 -2.88 5.88
C GLU A 256 45.57 -2.13 4.64
N ASN A 257 46.48 -1.80 3.71
CA ASN A 257 46.16 -1.12 2.46
C ASN A 257 45.31 -1.98 1.53
N GLU A 258 45.60 -3.28 1.41
CA GLU A 258 44.80 -4.21 0.62
C GLU A 258 43.36 -4.33 1.17
N GLY A 259 43.23 -4.44 2.49
CA GLY A 259 41.93 -4.44 3.18
C GLY A 259 41.14 -3.16 2.95
N THR A 260 41.80 -2.01 3.12
CA THR A 260 41.21 -0.67 2.91
C THR A 260 40.76 -0.49 1.46
N ARG A 261 41.58 -0.89 0.49
CA ARG A 261 41.24 -0.80 -0.94
C ARG A 261 40.03 -1.66 -1.31
N LYS A 262 39.95 -2.89 -0.80
CA LYS A 262 38.79 -3.78 -1.01
C LYS A 262 37.53 -3.19 -0.40
N ASN A 263 37.64 -2.65 0.83
CA ASN A 263 36.51 -2.01 1.50
C ASN A 263 36.04 -0.76 0.75
N ASN A 264 36.95 0.13 0.35
CA ASN A 264 36.60 1.34 -0.41
C ASN A 264 35.93 1.01 -1.74
N LYS A 265 36.37 -0.06 -2.44
CA LYS A 265 35.71 -0.54 -3.66
C LYS A 265 34.29 -1.01 -3.39
N LEU A 266 34.07 -1.73 -2.29
CA LEU A 266 32.73 -2.17 -1.89
C LEU A 266 31.84 -0.97 -1.55
N VAL A 267 32.35 -0.02 -0.76
CA VAL A 267 31.63 1.21 -0.39
C VAL A 267 31.24 2.01 -1.64
N ALA A 268 32.15 2.18 -2.59
CA ALA A 268 31.86 2.88 -3.85
C ALA A 268 30.78 2.17 -4.69
N ASN A 269 30.85 0.84 -4.79
CA ASN A 269 29.82 0.06 -5.49
C ASN A 269 28.44 0.18 -4.82
N LEU A 270 28.39 0.15 -3.48
CA LEU A 270 27.15 0.31 -2.72
C LEU A 270 26.60 1.73 -2.87
N ALA A 271 27.44 2.76 -2.83
CA ALA A 271 27.05 4.14 -3.05
C ALA A 271 26.43 4.33 -4.45
N ASN A 272 27.04 3.76 -5.49
CA ASN A 272 26.48 3.78 -6.85
C ASN A 272 25.10 3.09 -6.92
N GLN A 273 24.91 1.96 -6.24
CA GLN A 273 23.61 1.29 -6.20
C GLN A 273 22.54 2.13 -5.48
N ILE A 274 22.92 2.81 -4.39
CA ILE A 274 22.02 3.74 -3.68
C ILE A 274 21.62 4.88 -4.61
N GLU A 275 22.57 5.47 -5.35
CA GLU A 275 22.28 6.56 -6.29
C GLU A 275 21.31 6.12 -7.40
N VAL A 276 21.53 4.94 -8.00
CA VAL A 276 20.62 4.38 -9.02
C VAL A 276 19.22 4.17 -8.46
N LYS A 277 19.09 3.61 -7.25
CA LYS A 277 17.78 3.42 -6.60
C LYS A 277 17.10 4.74 -6.26
N ASN A 278 17.85 5.75 -5.82
CA ASN A 278 17.31 7.07 -5.54
C ASN A 278 16.77 7.74 -6.82
N LYS A 279 17.47 7.63 -7.95
CA LYS A 279 16.98 8.12 -9.25
C LYS A 279 15.69 7.42 -9.67
N TYR A 280 15.62 6.10 -9.49
CA TYR A 280 14.41 5.34 -9.78
C TYR A 280 13.22 5.75 -8.90
N LEU A 281 13.46 6.00 -7.59
CA LEU A 281 12.42 6.50 -6.70
C LEU A 281 11.87 7.86 -7.13
N GLN A 282 12.75 8.78 -7.55
CA GLN A 282 12.33 10.09 -8.08
C GLN A 282 11.49 9.96 -9.35
N GLU A 283 11.86 9.05 -10.25
CA GLU A 283 11.09 8.78 -11.47
C GLU A 283 9.71 8.21 -11.15
N LEU A 284 9.62 7.33 -10.15
CA LEU A 284 8.35 6.76 -9.71
C LEU A 284 7.45 7.82 -9.07
N GLU A 285 8.02 8.71 -8.24
CA GLU A 285 7.31 9.83 -7.64
C GLU A 285 6.74 10.77 -8.71
N LEU A 286 7.53 11.10 -9.74
CA LEU A 286 7.08 11.92 -10.86
C LEU A 286 5.91 11.26 -11.60
N ARG A 287 6.04 9.98 -11.95
CA ARG A 287 4.95 9.23 -12.62
C ARG A 287 3.70 9.13 -11.75
N TYR A 288 3.85 8.93 -10.44
CA TYR A 288 2.73 8.91 -9.50
C TYR A 288 1.99 10.25 -9.45
N ASN A 289 2.73 11.36 -9.43
CA ASN A 289 2.13 12.70 -9.44
C ASN A 289 1.40 12.96 -10.77
N GLU A 290 1.98 12.55 -11.90
CA GLU A 290 1.34 12.67 -13.22
C GLU A 290 0.03 11.87 -13.31
N THR A 291 0.03 10.62 -12.84
CA THR A 291 -1.19 9.78 -12.85
C THR A 291 -2.25 10.32 -11.91
N THR A 292 -1.86 10.84 -10.74
CA THR A 292 -2.78 11.47 -9.79
C THR A 292 -3.48 12.68 -10.40
N VAL A 293 -2.72 13.59 -11.03
CA VAL A 293 -3.30 14.78 -11.71
C VAL A 293 -4.22 14.39 -12.87
N SER A 294 -3.84 13.37 -13.64
CA SER A 294 -4.68 12.84 -14.73
C SER A 294 -6.00 12.27 -14.20
N LEU A 295 -5.95 11.52 -13.08
CA LEU A 295 -7.13 10.95 -12.44
C LEU A 295 -8.05 12.03 -11.88
N GLU A 296 -7.52 13.03 -11.17
CA GLU A 296 -8.29 14.18 -10.68
C GLU A 296 -9.03 14.90 -11.81
N LYS A 297 -8.36 15.10 -12.96
CA LYS A 297 -8.97 15.70 -14.14
C LYS A 297 -10.13 14.86 -14.67
N MET A 298 -9.97 13.54 -14.78
CA MET A 298 -11.05 12.65 -15.23
C MET A 298 -12.23 12.62 -14.25
N MET A 299 -11.95 12.61 -12.95
CA MET A 299 -12.97 12.70 -11.92
C MET A 299 -13.77 14.00 -12.02
N GLY A 300 -13.08 15.14 -12.19
CA GLY A 300 -13.75 16.43 -12.40
C GLY A 300 -14.63 16.46 -13.65
N GLN A 301 -14.16 15.89 -14.77
CA GLN A 301 -14.97 15.78 -15.99
C GLN A 301 -16.21 14.88 -15.80
N ARG A 302 -16.06 13.76 -15.08
CA ARG A 302 -17.19 12.86 -14.75
C ARG A 302 -18.22 13.57 -13.90
N GLU A 303 -17.78 14.31 -12.89
CA GLU A 303 -18.67 15.07 -12.00
C GLU A 303 -19.42 16.18 -12.75
N GLN A 304 -18.75 16.92 -13.64
CA GLN A 304 -19.41 17.89 -14.51
C GLN A 304 -20.49 17.26 -15.39
N ARG A 305 -20.22 16.08 -15.97
CA ARG A 305 -21.20 15.36 -16.79
C ARG A 305 -22.40 14.91 -15.96
N LEU A 306 -22.17 14.40 -14.75
CA LEU A 306 -23.24 13.99 -13.83
C LEU A 306 -24.09 15.19 -13.40
N GLN A 307 -23.47 16.33 -13.11
CA GLN A 307 -24.19 17.56 -12.76
C GLN A 307 -25.07 18.03 -13.93
N ALA A 308 -24.54 18.06 -15.15
CA ALA A 308 -25.30 18.44 -16.34
C ALA A 308 -26.50 17.49 -16.59
N TYR A 309 -26.29 16.18 -16.48
CA TYR A 309 -27.34 15.18 -16.61
C TYR A 309 -28.44 15.35 -15.56
N ASN A 310 -28.07 15.52 -14.29
CA ASN A 310 -29.02 15.75 -13.20
C ASN A 310 -29.83 17.04 -13.41
N GLU A 311 -29.21 18.09 -13.95
CA GLU A 311 -29.90 19.35 -14.23
C GLU A 311 -30.91 19.20 -15.37
N GLU A 312 -30.59 18.44 -16.42
CA GLU A 312 -31.55 18.13 -17.48
C GLU A 312 -32.74 17.29 -16.98
N ILE A 313 -32.51 16.33 -16.08
CA ILE A 313 -33.62 15.61 -15.40
C ILE A 313 -34.54 16.59 -14.67
N ARG A 314 -33.98 17.53 -13.90
CA ARG A 314 -34.76 18.53 -13.18
C ARG A 314 -35.60 19.38 -14.13
N LYS A 315 -34.99 19.86 -15.24
CA LYS A 315 -35.71 20.63 -16.27
C LYS A 315 -36.85 19.84 -16.89
N MET A 316 -36.62 18.58 -17.27
CA MET A 316 -37.65 17.70 -17.83
C MET A 316 -38.79 17.47 -16.84
N GLN A 317 -38.48 17.19 -15.57
CA GLN A 317 -39.50 17.02 -14.53
C GLN A 317 -40.31 18.30 -14.31
N GLN A 318 -39.65 19.46 -14.30
CA GLN A 318 -40.33 20.75 -14.14
C GLN A 318 -41.24 21.05 -15.34
N LEU A 319 -40.79 20.75 -16.57
CA LEU A 319 -41.60 20.90 -17.77
C LEU A 319 -42.83 19.99 -17.73
N ALA A 320 -42.66 18.72 -17.35
CA ALA A 320 -43.76 17.78 -17.21
C ALA A 320 -44.78 18.24 -16.16
N ARG A 321 -44.32 18.73 -15.00
CA ARG A 321 -45.20 19.30 -13.96
C ARG A 321 -46.02 20.48 -14.46
N ARG A 322 -45.37 21.47 -15.12
CA ARG A 322 -46.07 22.63 -15.70
C ARG A 322 -47.12 22.21 -16.72
N HIS A 323 -46.81 21.22 -17.54
CA HIS A 323 -47.77 20.71 -18.52
C HIS A 323 -48.98 20.04 -17.84
N SER A 324 -48.74 19.22 -16.82
CA SER A 324 -49.83 18.61 -16.04
C SER A 324 -50.68 19.65 -15.31
N GLU A 325 -50.09 20.67 -14.71
CA GLU A 325 -50.80 21.78 -14.06
C GLU A 325 -51.72 22.50 -15.05
N LYS A 326 -51.21 22.83 -16.25
CA LYS A 326 -52.02 23.47 -17.30
C LYS A 326 -53.22 22.61 -17.71
N ILE A 327 -53.03 21.30 -17.88
CA ILE A 327 -54.12 20.36 -18.20
C ILE A 327 -55.15 20.34 -17.07
N ILE A 328 -54.71 20.37 -15.81
CA ILE A 328 -55.63 20.38 -14.65
C ILE A 328 -56.46 21.67 -14.64
N ASP A 329 -55.83 22.82 -14.86
CA ASP A 329 -56.52 24.13 -14.90
C ASP A 329 -57.54 24.19 -16.05
N GLU A 330 -57.18 23.74 -17.25
CA GLU A 330 -58.10 23.68 -18.40
C GLU A 330 -59.29 22.76 -18.12
N ASN A 331 -59.04 21.59 -17.50
CA ASN A 331 -60.12 20.67 -17.11
C ASN A 331 -61.06 21.26 -16.04
N GLN A 332 -60.52 22.02 -15.07
CA GLN A 332 -61.36 22.70 -14.06
C GLN A 332 -62.25 23.77 -14.68
N ASN A 333 -61.74 24.52 -15.66
CA ASN A 333 -62.52 25.52 -16.38
C ASN A 333 -63.66 24.87 -17.17
N LEU A 334 -63.37 23.81 -17.92
CA LEU A 334 -64.37 23.08 -18.70
C LEU A 334 -65.47 22.47 -17.80
N ARG A 335 -65.10 21.92 -16.64
CA ARG A 335 -66.08 21.43 -15.66
C ARG A 335 -67.01 22.53 -15.16
N SER A 336 -66.45 23.70 -14.85
CA SER A 336 -67.23 24.86 -14.40
C SER A 336 -68.20 25.35 -15.48
N GLU A 337 -67.78 25.34 -16.74
CA GLU A 337 -68.62 25.71 -17.89
C GLU A 337 -69.76 24.70 -18.12
N LEU A 338 -69.48 23.40 -18.03
CA LEU A 338 -70.48 22.34 -18.12
C LEU A 338 -71.53 22.45 -17.00
N GLU A 339 -71.11 22.69 -15.76
CA GLU A 339 -72.02 22.82 -14.62
C GLU A 339 -72.93 24.06 -14.73
N SER A 340 -72.39 25.16 -15.25
CA SER A 340 -73.16 26.36 -15.59
C SER A 340 -74.23 26.05 -16.65
N LYS A 341 -73.85 25.39 -17.76
CA LYS A 341 -74.78 24.99 -18.82
C LYS A 341 -75.85 24.02 -18.35
N MET A 342 -75.48 23.08 -17.47
CA MET A 342 -76.42 22.13 -16.88
C MET A 342 -77.45 22.83 -16.00
N SER A 343 -77.02 23.82 -15.21
CA SER A 343 -77.91 24.64 -14.37
C SER A 343 -78.88 25.47 -15.22
N GLU A 344 -78.40 26.07 -16.31
CA GLU A 344 -79.21 26.82 -17.28
C GLU A 344 -80.30 25.94 -17.92
N LEU A 345 -79.94 24.74 -18.36
CA LEU A 345 -80.90 23.78 -18.93
C LEU A 345 -81.92 23.29 -17.92
N ASN A 346 -81.50 23.02 -16.68
CA ASN A 346 -82.40 22.62 -15.60
C ASN A 346 -83.41 23.73 -15.27
N ALA A 347 -83.00 25.00 -15.27
CA ALA A 347 -83.90 26.13 -15.09
C ALA A 347 -84.93 26.20 -16.22
N ARG A 348 -84.48 26.11 -17.47
CA ARG A 348 -85.37 26.14 -18.64
C ARG A 348 -86.34 24.95 -18.70
N SER A 349 -85.92 23.77 -18.24
CA SER A 349 -86.81 22.60 -18.14
C SER A 349 -87.94 22.88 -17.15
N LYS A 350 -87.64 23.45 -15.98
CA LYS A 350 -88.66 23.83 -14.99
C LYS A 350 -89.65 24.86 -15.55
N GLU A 351 -89.16 25.87 -16.28
CA GLU A 351 -90.02 26.85 -16.95
C GLU A 351 -90.97 26.21 -17.97
N LEU A 352 -90.49 25.21 -18.73
CA LEU A 352 -91.32 24.46 -19.68
C LEU A 352 -92.37 23.59 -18.98
N ASP A 353 -92.02 22.95 -17.87
CA ASP A 353 -92.95 22.18 -17.04
C ASP A 353 -94.06 23.09 -16.47
N ASP A 354 -93.70 24.30 -16.00
CA ASP A 354 -94.64 25.31 -15.51
C ASP A 354 -95.57 25.86 -16.61
N LEU A 355 -95.06 26.02 -17.83
CA LEU A 355 -95.85 26.41 -19.01
C LEU A 355 -96.77 25.29 -19.50
N ALA A 356 -96.31 24.04 -19.45
CA ALA A 356 -97.10 22.86 -19.80
C ALA A 356 -98.30 22.66 -18.86
N ALA A 357 -98.21 23.13 -17.61
CA ALA A 357 -99.32 23.13 -16.67
C ALA A 357 -100.42 24.19 -16.98
N LYS A 358 -100.22 25.12 -17.94
CA LYS A 358 -101.04 26.35 -18.07
C LYS A 358 -101.89 26.58 -19.34
N SER A 359 -101.89 25.81 -20.43
CA SER A 359 -102.91 26.04 -21.50
C SER A 359 -103.12 24.93 -22.54
N SER A 360 -104.38 24.86 -23.02
CA SER A 360 -104.93 24.03 -24.09
C SER A 360 -105.15 24.87 -25.36
N HIS A 361 -104.13 25.02 -26.22
CA HIS A 361 -104.19 25.03 -27.70
C HIS A 361 -102.76 25.14 -28.24
N ASP A 362 -102.23 24.02 -28.74
CA ASP A 362 -101.22 23.88 -29.82
C ASP A 362 -100.48 22.55 -29.67
N LYS A 363 -101.26 21.46 -29.79
CA LYS A 363 -100.75 20.08 -29.85
C LYS A 363 -99.77 19.84 -31.01
N SER A 364 -99.79 20.66 -32.06
CA SER A 364 -98.93 20.49 -33.24
C SER A 364 -97.50 21.02 -33.04
N ASN A 365 -97.34 22.23 -32.49
CA ASN A 365 -96.02 22.77 -32.14
C ASN A 365 -95.39 22.03 -30.96
N LEU A 366 -96.21 21.58 -29.99
CA LEU A 366 -95.74 20.79 -28.86
C LEU A 366 -95.23 19.41 -29.29
N GLU A 367 -95.83 18.75 -30.28
CA GLU A 367 -95.37 17.45 -30.78
C GLU A 367 -94.06 17.60 -31.58
N GLN A 368 -93.92 18.68 -32.37
CA GLN A 368 -92.68 18.97 -33.10
C GLN A 368 -91.53 19.34 -32.15
N GLU A 369 -91.80 20.12 -31.09
CA GLU A 369 -90.81 20.41 -30.05
C GLU A 369 -90.54 19.19 -29.15
N LYS A 370 -91.52 18.33 -28.86
CA LYS A 370 -91.28 17.03 -28.19
C LYS A 370 -90.41 16.11 -29.02
N GLN A 371 -90.60 16.03 -30.34
CA GLN A 371 -89.72 15.26 -31.24
C GLN A 371 -88.32 15.84 -31.28
N LYS A 372 -88.16 17.17 -31.42
CA LYS A 372 -86.83 17.81 -31.35
C LYS A 372 -86.16 17.60 -29.99
N ASN A 373 -86.93 17.66 -28.90
CA ASN A 373 -86.39 17.46 -27.55
C ASN A 373 -86.06 15.99 -27.29
N ALA A 374 -86.82 15.04 -27.86
CA ALA A 374 -86.50 13.61 -27.83
C ALA A 374 -85.24 13.30 -28.64
N ILE A 375 -85.07 13.92 -29.82
CA ILE A 375 -83.85 13.78 -30.64
C ILE A 375 -82.65 14.39 -29.90
N LYS A 376 -82.79 15.58 -29.31
CA LYS A 376 -81.74 16.20 -28.49
C LYS A 376 -81.41 15.38 -27.25
N SER A 377 -82.42 14.85 -26.56
CA SER A 377 -82.26 13.97 -25.39
C SER A 377 -81.55 12.67 -25.76
N ASN A 378 -81.88 12.05 -26.90
CA ASN A 378 -81.18 10.89 -27.42
C ASN A 378 -79.75 11.20 -27.85
N HIS A 379 -79.51 12.35 -28.50
CA HIS A 379 -78.14 12.81 -28.80
C HIS A 379 -77.33 13.04 -27.53
N LEU A 380 -77.92 13.62 -26.49
CA LEU A 380 -77.26 13.81 -25.20
C LEU A 380 -76.97 12.48 -24.50
N LYS A 381 -77.91 11.53 -24.53
CA LYS A 381 -77.67 10.17 -24.02
C LYS A 381 -76.56 9.47 -24.79
N LEU A 382 -76.53 9.59 -26.12
CA LEU A 382 -75.44 9.05 -26.94
C LEU A 382 -74.11 9.71 -26.60
N ALA A 383 -74.08 11.03 -26.48
CA ALA A 383 -72.88 11.78 -26.10
C ALA A 383 -72.40 11.43 -24.69
N THR A 384 -73.32 11.19 -23.75
CA THR A 384 -72.98 10.78 -22.37
C THR A 384 -72.43 9.36 -22.34
N ALA A 385 -73.01 8.45 -23.13
CA ALA A 385 -72.51 7.09 -23.28
C ALA A 385 -71.14 7.05 -24.00
N GLU A 386 -70.92 7.93 -24.97
CA GLU A 386 -69.61 8.09 -25.64
C GLU A 386 -68.56 8.68 -24.69
N GLN A 387 -68.93 9.68 -23.89
CA GLN A 387 -68.08 10.25 -22.85
C GLN A 387 -67.69 9.18 -21.81
N GLN A 388 -68.64 8.35 -21.36
CA GLN A 388 -68.37 7.25 -20.44
C GLN A 388 -67.43 6.19 -21.03
N ARG A 389 -67.60 5.84 -22.32
CA ARG A 389 -66.67 4.97 -23.04
C ARG A 389 -65.27 5.58 -23.11
N ALA A 390 -65.16 6.86 -23.46
CA ALA A 390 -63.88 7.55 -23.52
C ALA A 390 -63.21 7.61 -22.13
N ASP A 391 -63.97 7.87 -21.07
CA ASP A 391 -63.46 7.87 -19.69
C ASP A 391 -62.97 6.47 -19.28
N GLU A 392 -63.68 5.40 -19.64
CA GLU A 392 -63.24 4.01 -19.40
C GLU A 392 -61.95 3.68 -20.16
N ASP A 393 -61.83 4.11 -21.41
CA ASP A 393 -60.61 3.94 -22.23
C ASP A 393 -59.43 4.71 -21.64
N VAL A 394 -59.63 5.94 -21.16
CA VAL A 394 -58.61 6.72 -20.45
C VAL A 394 -58.17 6.00 -19.17
N VAL A 395 -59.10 5.47 -18.38
CA VAL A 395 -58.76 4.71 -17.17
C VAL A 395 -57.97 3.45 -17.52
N LYS A 396 -58.30 2.76 -18.61
CA LYS A 396 -57.54 1.60 -19.09
C LYS A 396 -56.12 1.99 -19.51
N LEU A 397 -55.98 3.08 -20.28
CA LEU A 397 -54.68 3.60 -20.71
C LEU A 397 -53.79 4.00 -19.53
N VAL A 398 -54.35 4.68 -18.53
CA VAL A 398 -53.63 5.05 -17.29
C VAL A 398 -53.18 3.80 -16.52
N ARG A 399 -54.02 2.74 -16.48
CA ARG A 399 -53.66 1.46 -15.87
C ARG A 399 -52.49 0.80 -16.59
N ASP A 400 -52.51 0.80 -17.91
CA ASP A 400 -51.46 0.19 -18.73
C ASP A 400 -50.15 1.00 -18.64
N GLN A 401 -50.20 2.33 -18.70
CA GLN A 401 -49.04 3.19 -18.47
C GLN A 401 -48.42 2.97 -17.07
N LYS A 402 -49.24 2.76 -16.04
CA LYS A 402 -48.75 2.46 -14.69
C LYS A 402 -48.04 1.11 -14.61
N ARG A 403 -48.55 0.10 -15.32
CA ARG A 403 -47.89 -1.23 -15.43
C ARG A 403 -46.55 -1.12 -16.16
N GLU A 404 -46.53 -0.42 -17.29
CA GLU A 404 -45.30 -0.18 -18.06
C GLU A 404 -44.25 0.58 -17.25
N LYS A 405 -44.68 1.63 -16.51
CA LYS A 405 -43.77 2.37 -15.63
C LYS A 405 -43.16 1.48 -14.53
N VAL A 406 -43.95 0.60 -13.92
CA VAL A 406 -43.44 -0.35 -12.92
C VAL A 406 -42.47 -1.34 -13.56
N ALA A 407 -42.79 -1.85 -14.75
CA ALA A 407 -41.91 -2.75 -15.49
C ALA A 407 -40.57 -2.07 -15.86
N ALA A 408 -40.62 -0.82 -16.31
CA ALA A 408 -39.42 -0.02 -16.62
C ALA A 408 -38.56 0.24 -15.38
N LEU A 409 -39.18 0.61 -14.24
CA LEU A 409 -38.46 0.82 -12.97
C LEU A 409 -37.80 -0.47 -12.47
N ASN A 410 -38.50 -1.62 -12.56
CA ASN A 410 -37.91 -2.91 -12.22
C ASN A 410 -36.73 -3.25 -13.12
N LYS A 411 -36.81 -2.91 -14.42
CA LYS A 411 -35.71 -3.15 -15.36
C LYS A 411 -34.50 -2.27 -15.08
N ILE A 412 -34.73 -1.01 -14.69
CA ILE A 412 -33.66 -0.10 -14.27
C ILE A 412 -32.94 -0.67 -13.04
N LEU A 413 -33.68 -1.13 -12.03
CA LEU A 413 -33.10 -1.71 -10.82
C LEU A 413 -32.24 -2.94 -11.13
N GLU A 414 -32.70 -3.82 -12.03
CA GLU A 414 -31.94 -5.01 -12.46
C GLU A 414 -30.63 -4.62 -13.18
N LEU A 415 -30.68 -3.58 -14.02
CA LEU A 415 -29.49 -3.06 -14.71
C LEU A 415 -28.51 -2.38 -13.74
N GLU A 416 -29.01 -1.68 -12.72
CA GLU A 416 -28.19 -1.10 -11.65
C GLU A 416 -27.45 -2.19 -10.88
N GLN A 417 -28.13 -3.29 -10.53
CA GLN A 417 -27.50 -4.44 -9.87
C GLN A 417 -26.43 -5.11 -10.75
N GLN A 418 -26.69 -5.26 -12.05
CA GLN A 418 -25.70 -5.78 -12.99
C GLN A 418 -24.47 -4.86 -13.12
N LEU A 419 -24.68 -3.54 -13.10
CA LEU A 419 -23.60 -2.57 -13.13
C LEU A 419 -22.74 -2.62 -11.86
N GLU A 420 -23.36 -2.72 -10.69
CA GLU A 420 -22.65 -2.89 -9.41
C GLU A 420 -21.85 -4.19 -9.38
N ALA A 421 -22.41 -5.29 -9.88
CA ALA A 421 -21.71 -6.57 -10.01
C ALA A 421 -20.49 -6.45 -10.93
N LYS A 422 -20.64 -5.79 -12.09
CA LYS A 422 -19.52 -5.52 -13.01
C LYS A 422 -18.40 -4.72 -12.33
N GLN A 423 -18.75 -3.62 -11.65
CA GLN A 423 -17.77 -2.77 -10.95
C GLN A 423 -17.03 -3.52 -9.85
N THR A 424 -17.74 -4.41 -9.12
CA THR A 424 -17.14 -5.25 -8.09
C THR A 424 -16.11 -6.21 -8.70
N LEU A 425 -16.44 -6.84 -9.82
CA LEU A 425 -15.55 -7.75 -10.53
C LEU A 425 -14.31 -7.03 -11.11
N GLU A 426 -14.48 -5.82 -11.66
CA GLU A 426 -13.36 -4.97 -12.10
C GLU A 426 -12.40 -4.63 -10.94
N LEU A 427 -12.93 -4.33 -9.75
CA LEU A 427 -12.12 -4.08 -8.55
C LEU A 427 -11.35 -5.33 -8.10
N GLU A 428 -11.99 -6.51 -8.10
CA GLU A 428 -11.33 -7.78 -7.78
C GLU A 428 -10.17 -8.09 -8.74
N ILE A 429 -10.36 -7.90 -10.05
CA ILE A 429 -9.31 -8.06 -11.07
C ILE A 429 -8.11 -7.15 -10.77
N GLN A 430 -8.36 -5.87 -10.42
CA GLN A 430 -7.29 -4.93 -10.09
C GLN A 430 -6.56 -5.31 -8.79
N GLN A 431 -7.29 -5.78 -7.78
CA GLN A 431 -6.69 -6.26 -6.53
C GLN A 431 -5.81 -7.50 -6.76
N LEU A 432 -6.30 -8.47 -7.54
CA LEU A 432 -5.55 -9.68 -7.90
C LEU A 432 -4.30 -9.32 -8.71
N LYS A 433 -4.41 -8.44 -9.71
CA LYS A 433 -3.24 -7.91 -10.47
C LYS A 433 -2.20 -7.28 -9.55
N GLY A 434 -2.62 -6.40 -8.65
CA GLY A 434 -1.71 -5.74 -7.69
C GLY A 434 -1.01 -6.74 -6.76
N LYS A 435 -1.74 -7.72 -6.23
CA LYS A 435 -1.20 -8.77 -5.37
C LYS A 435 -0.16 -9.63 -6.09
N LEU A 436 -0.43 -9.98 -7.35
CA LEU A 436 0.46 -10.78 -8.20
C LEU A 436 1.75 -10.02 -8.53
N GLU A 437 1.64 -8.71 -8.79
CA GLU A 437 2.79 -7.85 -9.05
C GLU A 437 3.71 -7.72 -7.82
N VAL A 438 3.14 -7.56 -6.62
CA VAL A 438 3.89 -7.55 -5.36
C VAL A 438 4.59 -8.87 -5.12
N MET A 439 3.92 -10.01 -5.34
CA MET A 439 4.52 -11.33 -5.14
C MET A 439 5.68 -11.64 -6.10
N LYS A 440 5.63 -11.14 -7.35
CA LYS A 440 6.75 -11.29 -8.31
C LYS A 440 8.02 -10.55 -7.89
N HIS A 441 7.90 -9.46 -7.11
CA HIS A 441 9.02 -8.61 -6.73
C HIS A 441 9.61 -8.93 -5.33
N MET A 442 9.04 -9.89 -4.60
CA MET A 442 9.50 -10.28 -3.27
C MET A 442 10.71 -11.25 -3.31
N PRO A 443 11.74 -11.10 -2.44
CA PRO A 443 12.85 -12.05 -2.33
C PRO A 443 12.36 -13.43 -1.85
N GLY A 444 12.70 -14.50 -2.57
CA GLY A 444 12.19 -15.87 -2.31
C GLY A 444 11.19 -16.39 -3.35
N HIS A 445 11.01 -15.69 -4.48
CA HIS A 445 10.11 -16.11 -5.56
C HIS A 445 10.53 -17.42 -6.26
N GLU A 446 11.78 -17.87 -6.08
CA GLU A 446 12.30 -19.09 -6.71
C GLU A 446 11.95 -20.38 -5.94
N ASP A 447 11.42 -20.28 -4.72
CA ASP A 447 10.98 -21.42 -3.92
C ASP A 447 9.70 -22.03 -4.52
N SER A 448 9.58 -23.37 -4.56
CA SER A 448 8.44 -24.04 -5.26
C SER A 448 7.08 -23.59 -4.73
N VAL A 449 6.98 -23.37 -3.41
CA VAL A 449 5.75 -22.94 -2.73
C VAL A 449 5.30 -21.54 -3.18
N SER A 450 6.24 -20.62 -3.39
CA SER A 450 5.95 -19.27 -3.89
C SER A 450 5.48 -19.31 -5.34
N LYS A 451 6.05 -20.23 -6.14
CA LYS A 451 5.72 -20.41 -7.56
C LYS A 451 4.32 -21.01 -7.75
N ASP A 452 3.98 -22.02 -6.95
CA ASP A 452 2.64 -22.62 -6.95
C ASP A 452 1.56 -21.58 -6.62
N LYS A 453 1.83 -20.71 -5.64
CA LYS A 453 0.89 -19.66 -5.23
C LYS A 453 0.75 -18.52 -6.24
N ILE A 454 1.81 -18.23 -7.01
CA ILE A 454 1.74 -17.30 -8.14
C ILE A 454 0.91 -17.89 -9.27
N ASN A 455 1.05 -19.18 -9.56
CA ASN A 455 0.27 -19.85 -10.60
C ASN A 455 -1.23 -19.89 -10.23
N GLU A 456 -1.56 -20.25 -8.99
CA GLU A 456 -2.95 -20.27 -8.48
C GLU A 456 -3.62 -18.89 -8.63
N LEU A 457 -2.95 -17.82 -8.19
CA LEU A 457 -3.47 -16.45 -8.36
C LEU A 457 -3.53 -15.99 -9.83
N SER A 458 -2.71 -16.58 -10.71
CA SER A 458 -2.72 -16.26 -12.14
C SER A 458 -3.91 -16.93 -12.84
N GLU A 459 -4.25 -18.17 -12.47
CA GLU A 459 -5.46 -18.85 -12.95
C GLU A 459 -6.72 -18.14 -12.47
N GLU A 460 -6.81 -17.81 -11.18
CA GLU A 460 -7.96 -17.06 -10.63
C GLU A 460 -8.15 -15.69 -11.32
N LEU A 461 -7.05 -15.00 -11.62
CA LEU A 461 -7.10 -13.74 -12.36
C LEU A 461 -7.58 -13.94 -13.81
N GLN A 462 -7.14 -15.00 -14.48
CA GLN A 462 -7.56 -15.31 -15.84
C GLN A 462 -9.05 -15.64 -15.90
N ASP A 463 -9.55 -16.48 -14.99
CA ASP A 463 -10.97 -16.84 -14.90
C ASP A 463 -11.86 -15.60 -14.71
N LYS A 464 -11.45 -14.67 -13.84
CA LYS A 464 -12.17 -13.41 -13.61
C LYS A 464 -12.12 -12.47 -14.82
N MET A 465 -11.01 -12.43 -15.55
CA MET A 465 -10.90 -11.65 -16.79
C MET A 465 -11.81 -12.23 -17.88
N ASP A 466 -11.87 -13.55 -18.03
CA ASP A 466 -12.74 -14.23 -18.99
C ASP A 466 -14.23 -14.02 -18.64
N GLU A 467 -14.58 -13.99 -17.35
CA GLU A 467 -15.93 -13.65 -16.88
C GLU A 467 -16.33 -12.21 -17.23
N LEU A 468 -15.42 -11.25 -17.08
CA LEU A 468 -15.64 -9.85 -17.48
C LEU A 468 -15.86 -9.72 -18.99
N ASP A 469 -15.01 -10.35 -19.79
CA ASP A 469 -15.08 -10.31 -21.25
C ASP A 469 -16.40 -10.93 -21.77
N ALA A 470 -16.85 -12.03 -21.15
CA ALA A 470 -18.14 -12.63 -21.47
C ALA A 470 -19.30 -11.67 -21.16
N MET A 471 -19.24 -10.96 -20.04
CA MET A 471 -20.25 -9.97 -19.65
C MET A 471 -20.27 -8.75 -20.59
N GLU A 472 -19.10 -8.26 -21.02
CA GLU A 472 -18.99 -7.14 -21.97
C GLU A 472 -19.48 -7.51 -23.38
N SER A 473 -19.16 -8.71 -23.85
CA SER A 473 -19.66 -9.26 -25.12
C SER A 473 -21.18 -9.39 -25.14
N LEU A 474 -21.77 -9.88 -24.04
CA LEU A 474 -23.23 -9.94 -23.89
C LEU A 474 -23.84 -8.54 -23.92
N ASN A 475 -23.25 -7.57 -23.23
CA ASN A 475 -23.74 -6.18 -23.23
C ASN A 475 -23.68 -5.54 -24.63
N GLN A 476 -22.59 -5.71 -25.37
CA GLN A 476 -22.52 -5.24 -26.76
C GLN A 476 -23.60 -5.87 -27.64
N THR A 477 -23.84 -7.17 -27.48
CA THR A 477 -24.92 -7.86 -28.21
C THR A 477 -26.29 -7.29 -27.87
N LEU A 478 -26.56 -7.01 -26.60
CA LEU A 478 -27.82 -6.40 -26.14
C LEU A 478 -28.01 -4.99 -26.70
N VAL A 479 -26.97 -4.15 -26.69
CA VAL A 479 -27.00 -2.79 -27.27
C VAL A 479 -27.33 -2.83 -28.77
N ILE A 480 -26.71 -3.75 -29.52
CA ILE A 480 -27.00 -3.92 -30.96
C ILE A 480 -28.46 -4.33 -31.16
N LYS A 481 -28.95 -5.28 -30.35
CA LYS A 481 -30.33 -5.78 -30.45
C LYS A 481 -31.36 -4.71 -30.07
N GLU A 482 -31.11 -3.93 -29.02
CA GLU A 482 -31.95 -2.82 -28.60
C GLU A 482 -32.00 -1.73 -29.68
N SER A 483 -30.85 -1.32 -30.21
CA SER A 483 -30.76 -0.37 -31.32
C SER A 483 -31.61 -0.81 -32.51
N LYS A 484 -31.49 -2.09 -32.90
CA LYS A 484 -32.29 -2.66 -33.99
C LYS A 484 -33.79 -2.63 -33.69
N SER A 485 -34.20 -3.07 -32.51
CA SER A 485 -35.61 -3.07 -32.10
C SER A 485 -36.20 -1.66 -32.00
N ASN A 486 -35.41 -0.69 -31.54
CA ASN A 486 -35.82 0.71 -31.47
C ASN A 486 -35.98 1.32 -32.87
N THR A 487 -35.10 0.95 -33.80
CA THR A 487 -35.24 1.34 -35.21
C THR A 487 -36.54 0.80 -35.81
N GLU A 488 -36.83 -0.49 -35.58
CA GLU A 488 -38.08 -1.14 -36.02
C GLU A 488 -39.31 -0.47 -35.39
N MET A 489 -39.27 -0.13 -34.10
CA MET A 489 -40.36 0.61 -33.43
C MET A 489 -40.56 2.02 -33.99
N GLN A 490 -39.47 2.73 -34.31
CA GLN A 490 -39.56 4.05 -34.94
C GLN A 490 -40.15 3.99 -36.35
N GLU A 491 -39.81 2.97 -37.12
CA GLU A 491 -40.39 2.72 -38.45
C GLU A 491 -41.89 2.43 -38.35
N ALA A 492 -42.30 1.51 -37.46
CA ALA A 492 -43.71 1.20 -37.21
C ALA A 492 -44.50 2.42 -36.73
N ARG A 493 -43.91 3.26 -35.87
CA ARG A 493 -44.52 4.52 -35.44
C ARG A 493 -44.71 5.50 -36.59
N LYS A 494 -43.72 5.65 -37.48
CA LYS A 494 -43.82 6.51 -38.67
C LYS A 494 -44.92 6.02 -39.61
N GLU A 495 -45.08 4.71 -39.78
CA GLU A 495 -46.19 4.14 -40.56
C GLU A 495 -47.55 4.46 -39.94
N LEU A 496 -47.70 4.31 -38.62
CA LEU A 496 -48.95 4.66 -37.92
C LEU A 496 -49.27 6.17 -38.02
N GLU A 497 -48.28 7.05 -37.87
CA GLU A 497 -48.46 8.49 -38.04
C GLU A 497 -48.88 8.84 -39.49
N ASN A 498 -48.33 8.15 -40.49
CA ASN A 498 -48.73 8.32 -41.89
C ASN A 498 -50.14 7.78 -42.19
N VAL A 499 -50.57 6.71 -41.53
CA VAL A 499 -51.93 6.13 -41.68
C VAL A 499 -53.00 7.00 -41.01
N CYS A 500 -52.68 7.68 -39.90
CA CYS A 500 -53.62 8.59 -39.22
C CYS A 500 -53.75 9.97 -39.88
N LEU A 501 -52.93 10.30 -40.89
CA LEU A 501 -52.97 11.57 -41.63
C LEU A 501 -53.77 11.50 -42.96
N PHE A 502 -54.36 10.34 -43.29
CA PHE A 502 -55.39 10.16 -44.32
C PHE A 502 -56.75 9.92 -43.66
#